data_AF-A0A7S3JQU7-F1
#
_entry.id   AF-A0A7S3JQU7-F1
#
_cell.length_a   1.000
_cell.length_b   1.000
_cell.length_c   1.000
_cell.angle_alpha   90.00
_cell.angle_beta   90.00
_cell.angle_gamma   90.00
#
_symmetry.space_group_name_H-M   'P 1'
#
loop_
_entity.id
_entity.type
_entity.pdbx_description
1 polymer ?
#
loop_
_entity_poly.entity_id
_entity_poly.type
_entity_poly.pdbx_seq_one_letter_code
_entity_poly.pdbx_strand_id
1 'polypeptide(L)'
;FAYFVLFLCIAMKVLLYCLFSTLAVVKAFVSLQQPARVASLRPKAIEPLNTIKINLKPTEAVDGAIMRLRREVNKSGHLRVLRTKRFFEDPREKKKRKLAEARRKMKFARQLKRNKANRGP
;
A
#
# COMPACT_ATOMS: atom_id res chain seq x y z
N PHE A 1 63.78 -0.34 -28.94
CA PHE A 1 63.42 -0.97 -27.64
C PHE A 1 62.35 -0.19 -26.88
N ALA A 2 62.48 1.12 -26.65
CA ALA A 2 61.51 1.91 -25.86
C ALA A 2 60.05 1.89 -26.39
N TYR A 3 59.84 1.99 -27.70
CA TYR A 3 58.50 1.95 -28.30
C TYR A 3 57.81 0.58 -28.19
N PHE A 4 58.58 -0.50 -28.20
CA PHE A 4 58.05 -1.86 -28.07
C PHE A 4 57.54 -2.13 -26.64
N VAL A 5 58.28 -1.66 -25.63
CA VAL A 5 57.87 -1.75 -24.22
C VAL A 5 56.63 -0.88 -23.95
N LEU A 6 56.55 0.32 -24.54
CA LEU A 6 55.38 1.19 -24.41
C LEU A 6 54.13 0.58 -25.07
N PHE A 7 54.27 -0.01 -26.26
CA PHE A 7 53.17 -0.68 -26.96
C PHE A 7 52.65 -1.90 -26.19
N LEU A 8 53.56 -2.74 -25.65
CA LEU A 8 53.21 -3.89 -24.82
C LEU A 8 52.47 -3.47 -23.54
N CYS A 9 52.89 -2.36 -22.92
CA CYS A 9 52.31 -1.85 -21.68
C CYS A 9 50.91 -1.23 -21.90
N ILE A 10 50.67 -0.59 -23.06
CA ILE A 10 49.34 -0.09 -23.46
C ILE A 10 48.41 -1.27 -23.78
N ALA A 11 48.89 -2.27 -24.54
CA ALA A 11 48.11 -3.46 -24.88
C ALA A 11 47.69 -4.24 -23.62
N MET A 12 48.57 -4.38 -22.63
CA MET A 12 48.26 -5.05 -21.36
C MET A 12 47.22 -4.29 -20.53
N LYS A 13 47.25 -2.95 -20.53
CA LYS A 13 46.24 -2.13 -19.85
C LYS A 13 44.88 -2.25 -20.53
N VAL A 14 44.83 -2.22 -21.86
CA VAL A 14 43.57 -2.40 -22.62
C VAL A 14 42.97 -3.78 -22.36
N LEU A 15 43.79 -4.84 -22.37
CA LEU A 15 43.34 -6.18 -22.04
C LEU A 15 42.76 -6.26 -20.61
N LEU A 16 43.42 -5.62 -19.65
CA LEU A 16 42.95 -5.55 -18.26
C LEU A 16 41.61 -4.82 -18.16
N TYR A 17 41.44 -3.69 -18.85
CA TYR A 17 40.16 -2.95 -18.88
C TYR A 17 39.02 -3.78 -19.49
N CYS A 18 39.28 -4.57 -20.54
CA CYS A 18 38.29 -5.47 -21.13
C CYS A 18 37.88 -6.62 -20.18
N LEU A 19 38.82 -7.15 -19.40
CA LEU A 19 38.52 -8.19 -18.41
C LEU A 19 37.72 -7.61 -17.22
N PHE A 20 38.04 -6.39 -16.77
CA PHE A 20 37.28 -5.73 -15.71
C PHE A 20 35.86 -5.32 -16.13
N SER A 21 35.66 -4.89 -17.40
CA SER A 21 34.34 -4.50 -17.90
C SER A 21 33.38 -5.70 -18.00
N THR A 22 33.87 -6.86 -18.45
CA THR A 22 33.07 -8.09 -18.56
C THR A 22 32.68 -8.65 -17.19
N LEU A 23 33.57 -8.61 -16.19
CA LEU A 23 33.26 -8.99 -14.80
C LEU A 23 32.18 -8.10 -14.17
N ALA A 24 32.13 -6.80 -14.51
CA ALA A 24 31.10 -5.89 -14.00
C ALA A 24 29.70 -6.23 -14.55
N VAL A 25 29.61 -6.59 -15.83
CA VAL A 25 28.34 -6.99 -16.47
C VAL A 25 27.79 -8.30 -15.86
N VAL A 26 28.66 -9.28 -15.59
CA VAL A 26 28.25 -10.55 -14.97
C VAL A 26 27.74 -10.35 -13.54
N LYS A 27 28.38 -9.49 -12.72
CA LYS A 27 27.90 -9.16 -11.37
C LYS A 27 26.53 -8.46 -11.38
N ALA A 28 26.30 -7.56 -12.33
CA ALA A 28 25.02 -6.90 -12.49
C ALA A 28 23.90 -7.89 -12.86
N PHE A 29 24.20 -8.86 -13.74
CA PHE A 29 23.25 -9.90 -14.13
C PHE A 29 22.89 -10.84 -12.96
N VAL A 30 23.87 -11.24 -12.14
CA VAL A 30 23.62 -12.07 -10.94
C VAL A 30 22.80 -11.32 -9.88
N SER A 31 22.98 -10.00 -9.75
CA SER A 31 22.19 -9.18 -8.81
C SER A 31 20.69 -9.10 -9.18
N LEU A 32 20.35 -9.19 -10.46
CA LEU A 32 18.96 -9.22 -10.92
C LEU A 32 18.29 -10.58 -10.67
N GLN A 33 19.08 -11.63 -10.52
CA GLN A 33 18.62 -12.99 -10.20
C GLN A 33 18.51 -13.22 -8.68
N GLN A 34 18.09 -12.22 -7.90
CA GLN A 34 17.71 -12.50 -6.52
C GLN A 34 16.33 -13.18 -6.53
N PRO A 35 16.19 -14.43 -6.07
CA PRO A 35 14.87 -15.00 -5.86
C PRO A 35 14.16 -14.10 -4.87
N ALA A 36 13.01 -13.55 -5.27
CA ALA A 36 12.18 -12.73 -4.40
C ALA A 36 12.05 -13.46 -3.06
N ARG A 37 12.59 -12.87 -1.99
CA ARG A 37 12.33 -13.35 -0.63
C ARG A 37 10.84 -13.23 -0.45
N VAL A 38 10.13 -14.33 -0.66
CA VAL A 38 8.73 -14.45 -0.32
C VAL A 38 8.72 -14.32 1.20
N ALA A 39 8.46 -13.10 1.68
CA ALA A 39 8.20 -12.87 3.08
C ALA A 39 7.17 -13.93 3.48
N SER A 40 7.57 -14.85 4.35
CA SER A 40 6.68 -15.90 4.83
C SER A 40 5.44 -15.19 5.35
N LEU A 41 4.34 -15.30 4.63
CA LEU A 41 3.04 -14.83 5.09
C LEU A 41 2.71 -15.70 6.29
N ARG A 42 3.14 -15.26 7.47
CA ARG A 42 2.72 -15.83 8.74
C ARG A 42 1.18 -15.86 8.64
N PRO A 43 0.52 -17.03 8.68
CA PRO A 43 -0.93 -17.06 8.65
C PRO A 43 -1.37 -16.37 9.94
N LYS A 44 -1.72 -15.09 9.82
CA LYS A 44 -2.38 -14.36 10.88
C LYS A 44 -3.65 -15.15 11.15
N ALA A 45 -3.77 -15.68 12.35
CA ALA A 45 -4.93 -16.46 12.79
C ALA A 45 -6.20 -15.78 12.26
N ILE A 46 -7.06 -16.57 11.62
CA ILE A 46 -8.33 -16.13 11.05
C ILE A 46 -9.26 -15.88 12.24
N GLU A 47 -9.03 -14.78 12.94
CA GLU A 47 -10.06 -14.16 13.76
C GLU A 47 -11.21 -13.82 12.81
N PRO A 48 -12.48 -14.17 13.12
CA PRO A 48 -13.60 -13.69 12.33
C PRO A 48 -13.54 -12.16 12.31
N LEU A 49 -13.13 -11.62 11.16
CA LEU A 49 -12.62 -10.26 10.93
C LEU A 49 -13.68 -9.15 11.09
N ASN A 50 -14.77 -9.39 11.80
CA ASN A 50 -15.96 -8.54 11.83
C ASN A 50 -16.48 -8.21 13.25
N THR A 51 -15.73 -8.50 14.31
CA THR A 51 -16.13 -8.11 15.67
C THR A 51 -15.62 -6.72 16.03
N ILE A 52 -16.56 -5.77 16.23
CA ILE A 52 -16.30 -4.44 16.75
C ILE A 52 -16.24 -4.53 18.27
N LYS A 53 -15.09 -4.24 18.86
CA LYS A 53 -14.88 -4.23 20.31
C LYS A 53 -14.73 -2.78 20.78
N ILE A 54 -15.42 -2.41 21.86
CA ILE A 54 -15.24 -1.12 22.53
C ILE A 54 -14.89 -1.35 24.00
N ASN A 55 -13.88 -0.63 24.49
CA ASN A 55 -13.50 -0.67 25.89
C ASN A 55 -14.29 0.40 26.63
N LEU A 56 -15.05 -0.03 27.64
CA LEU A 56 -15.84 0.86 28.47
C LEU A 56 -15.01 1.32 29.67
N LYS A 57 -15.15 2.59 30.06
CA LYS A 57 -14.66 3.09 31.34
C LYS A 57 -15.76 2.94 32.40
N PRO A 58 -15.42 2.64 33.66
CA PRO A 58 -16.42 2.35 34.70
C PRO A 58 -17.31 3.56 35.09
N THR A 59 -16.85 4.79 34.86
CA THR A 59 -17.57 6.02 35.25
C THR A 59 -18.27 6.73 34.09
N GLU A 60 -18.44 6.08 32.95
CA GLU A 60 -19.07 6.71 31.79
C GLU A 60 -20.58 6.47 31.73
N ALA A 61 -21.30 7.48 31.26
CA ALA A 61 -22.71 7.33 30.95
C ALA A 61 -22.91 6.31 29.82
N VAL A 62 -23.96 5.49 29.95
CA VAL A 62 -24.33 4.45 28.98
C VAL A 62 -24.51 5.04 27.57
N ASP A 63 -25.07 6.23 27.46
CA ASP A 63 -25.26 6.93 26.18
C ASP A 63 -23.93 7.24 25.47
N GLY A 64 -22.88 7.55 26.24
CA GLY A 64 -21.52 7.77 25.73
C GLY A 64 -20.90 6.50 25.16
N ALA A 65 -21.17 5.35 25.78
CA ALA A 65 -20.78 4.04 25.28
C ALA A 65 -21.49 3.70 23.96
N ILE A 66 -22.81 3.87 23.91
CA ILE A 66 -23.62 3.63 22.71
C ILE A 66 -23.18 4.53 21.55
N MET A 67 -22.93 5.81 21.82
CA MET A 67 -22.43 6.76 20.83
C MET A 67 -21.08 6.34 20.22
N ARG A 68 -20.14 5.84 21.04
CA ARG A 68 -18.84 5.34 20.54
C ARG A 68 -19.00 4.05 19.76
N LEU A 69 -19.84 3.12 20.22
CA LEU A 69 -20.16 1.91 19.47
C LEU A 69 -20.69 2.27 18.08
N ARG A 70 -21.67 3.18 18.01
CA ARG A 70 -22.25 3.64 16.74
C ARG A 70 -21.20 4.24 15.81
N ARG A 71 -20.24 5.02 16.34
CA ARG A 71 -19.13 5.57 15.55
C ARG A 71 -18.22 4.47 15.01
N GLU A 72 -17.84 3.49 15.82
CA GLU A 72 -17.00 2.37 15.37
C GLU A 72 -17.71 1.46 14.36
N VAL A 73 -19.02 1.23 14.53
CA VAL A 73 -19.88 0.54 13.53
C VAL A 73 -19.94 1.31 12.22
N ASN A 74 -20.07 2.64 12.27
CA ASN A 74 -20.10 3.47 11.07
C ASN A 74 -18.72 3.58 10.39
N LYS A 75 -17.65 3.63 11.17
CA LYS A 75 -16.26 3.69 10.69
C LYS A 75 -15.85 2.40 9.99
N SER A 76 -16.19 1.26 10.58
CA SER A 76 -15.96 -0.06 10.00
C SER A 76 -16.85 -0.33 8.78
N GLY A 77 -17.99 0.35 8.67
CA GLY A 77 -18.89 0.30 7.51
C GLY A 77 -19.58 -1.05 7.31
N HIS A 78 -19.60 -1.92 8.32
CA HIS A 78 -20.07 -3.30 8.22
C HIS A 78 -21.54 -3.39 7.76
N LEU A 79 -22.43 -2.63 8.40
CA LEU A 79 -23.86 -2.62 8.05
C LEU A 79 -24.10 -2.17 6.61
N ARG A 80 -23.25 -1.28 6.08
CA ARG A 80 -23.36 -0.82 4.69
C ARG A 80 -22.98 -1.93 3.70
N VAL A 81 -21.92 -2.68 4.01
CA VAL A 81 -21.49 -3.81 3.19
C VAL A 81 -22.55 -4.91 3.21
N LEU A 82 -23.07 -5.25 4.39
CA LEU A 82 -24.13 -6.25 4.54
C LEU A 82 -25.40 -5.88 3.75
N ARG A 83 -25.83 -4.62 3.81
CA ARG A 83 -26.98 -4.13 3.01
C ARG A 83 -26.78 -4.29 1.51
N THR A 84 -25.57 -4.01 1.03
CA THR A 84 -25.26 -4.12 -0.41
C THR A 84 -25.16 -5.58 -0.85
N LYS A 85 -24.67 -6.46 0.03
CA LYS A 85 -24.53 -7.90 -0.24
C LYS A 85 -25.83 -8.69 -0.04
N ARG A 86 -26.91 -8.07 0.47
CA ARG A 86 -28.20 -8.74 0.73
C ARG A 86 -28.79 -9.35 -0.54
N PHE A 87 -28.61 -8.70 -1.68
CA PHE A 87 -29.08 -9.15 -2.98
C PHE A 87 -27.92 -9.19 -3.97
N PHE A 88 -28.07 -10.00 -5.02
CA PHE A 88 -27.13 -10.01 -6.13
C PHE A 88 -27.20 -8.67 -6.88
N GLU A 89 -26.04 -8.08 -7.15
CA GLU A 89 -25.89 -6.82 -7.88
C GLU A 89 -25.14 -7.12 -9.18
N ASP A 90 -25.76 -6.78 -10.32
CA ASP A 90 -25.12 -6.89 -11.62
C ASP A 90 -23.80 -6.10 -11.69
N PRO A 91 -22.83 -6.54 -12.50
CA PRO A 91 -21.54 -5.84 -12.62
C PRO A 91 -21.69 -4.40 -13.11
N ARG A 92 -22.74 -4.09 -13.89
CA ARG A 92 -23.06 -2.74 -14.38
C ARG A 92 -23.52 -1.83 -13.24
N GLU A 93 -24.47 -2.30 -12.43
CA GLU A 93 -24.97 -1.57 -11.26
C GLU A 93 -23.87 -1.38 -10.21
N LYS A 94 -23.01 -2.38 -10.02
CA LYS A 94 -21.82 -2.28 -9.17
C LYS A 94 -20.89 -1.14 -9.61
N LYS A 95 -20.65 -0.97 -10.91
CA LYS A 95 -19.86 0.16 -11.45
C LYS A 95 -20.54 1.50 -11.18
N LYS A 96 -21.85 1.61 -11.44
CA LYS A 96 -22.64 2.83 -11.19
C LYS A 96 -22.62 3.22 -9.71
N ARG A 97 -22.80 2.25 -8.81
CA ARG A 97 -22.70 2.45 -7.37
C ARG A 97 -21.31 2.94 -6.97
N LYS A 98 -20.24 2.28 -7.43
CA LYS A 98 -18.87 2.70 -7.11
C LYS A 98 -18.55 4.11 -7.59
N LEU A 99 -19.02 4.48 -8.78
CA LEU A 99 -18.88 5.84 -9.30
C LEU A 99 -19.65 6.86 -8.43
N ALA A 100 -20.89 6.55 -8.03
CA ALA A 100 -21.68 7.40 -7.14
C ALA A 100 -21.02 7.54 -5.75
N GLU A 101 -20.48 6.45 -5.19
CA GLU A 101 -19.74 6.45 -3.93
C GLU A 101 -18.49 7.33 -4.00
N ALA A 102 -17.71 7.22 -5.09
CA ALA A 102 -16.54 8.04 -5.32
C ALA A 102 -16.90 9.54 -5.42
N ARG A 103 -17.93 9.87 -6.20
CA ARG A 103 -18.44 11.26 -6.32
C ARG A 103 -18.87 11.84 -4.98
N ARG A 104 -19.61 11.07 -4.17
CA ARG A 104 -20.02 11.49 -2.82
C ARG A 104 -18.81 11.73 -1.90
N LYS A 105 -17.82 10.82 -1.92
CA LYS A 105 -16.59 10.95 -1.12
C LYS A 105 -15.80 12.20 -1.51
N MET A 106 -15.68 12.49 -2.81
CA MET A 106 -15.03 13.70 -3.30
C MET A 106 -15.76 14.98 -2.87
N LYS A 107 -17.10 15.01 -3.00
CA LYS A 107 -17.92 16.15 -2.55
C LYS A 107 -17.73 16.41 -1.05
N PHE A 108 -17.77 15.36 -0.24
CA PHE A 108 -17.59 15.46 1.21
C PHE A 108 -16.18 15.96 1.58
N ALA A 109 -15.13 15.43 0.94
CA ALA A 109 -13.76 15.89 1.17
C ALA A 109 -13.57 17.38 0.82
N ARG A 110 -14.16 17.84 -0.30
CA ARG A 110 -14.15 19.26 -0.69
C ARG A 110 -14.85 20.13 0.35
N GLN A 111 -16.02 19.70 0.82
CA GLN A 111 -16.77 20.42 1.85
C GLN A 111 -16.00 20.49 3.18
N LEU A 112 -15.36 19.40 3.60
CA LEU A 112 -14.52 19.39 4.79
C LEU A 112 -13.34 20.35 4.68
N LYS A 113 -12.66 20.39 3.53
CA LYS A 113 -11.57 21.34 3.29
C LYS A 113 -12.06 22.79 3.42
N ARG A 114 -13.22 23.12 2.83
CA ARG A 114 -13.84 24.43 2.95
C ARG A 114 -14.19 24.78 4.40
N ASN A 115 -14.81 23.85 5.12
CA ASN A 115 -15.20 24.07 6.51
C ASN A 115 -13.98 24.24 7.42
N LYS A 116 -12.86 23.55 7.14
CA LYS A 116 -11.59 23.75 7.87
C LYS A 116 -11.01 25.13 7.62
N ALA A 117 -10.98 25.59 6.36
CA ALA A 117 -10.49 26.93 6.02
C ALA A 117 -11.31 28.04 6.72
N ASN A 118 -12.63 27.88 6.81
CA ASN A 118 -13.51 28.84 7.48
C ASN A 118 -13.38 28.86 9.01
N ARG A 119 -12.80 27.82 9.63
CA ARG A 119 -12.67 27.72 11.09
C ARG A 119 -11.43 28.43 11.65
N GLY A 120 -10.56 28.97 10.79
CA GLY A 120 -9.29 29.56 11.21
C GLY A 120 -8.28 28.51 11.68
N PRO A 121 -7.00 28.90 11.85
CA PRO A 121 -5.98 28.07 12.53
C PRO A 121 -6.33 27.82 14.00
#